data_AF-X1UW22-F1
#
_entry.id   AF-X1UW22-F1
#
_cell.length_a   1.000
_cell.length_b   1.000
_cell.length_c   1.000
_cell.angle_alpha   90.00
_cell.angle_beta   90.00
_cell.angle_gamma   90.00
#
_symmetry.space_group_name_H-M   'P 1'
#
loop_
_entity.id
_entity.type
_entity.pdbx_description
1 polymer ?
#
loop_
_entity_poly.entity_id
_entity_poly.type
_entity_poly.pdbx_seq_one_letter_code
_entity_poly.pdbx_strand_id
1 'polypeptide(L)'
;EIDHLGSLEEYLAFVQEHFDLEPDEILLELEEKLEKIEPITWEEVLAQDGMGGAWEEELAKKRRPQDYPKGTFHIDDHARGKSSHKDIRIKMNDHLYGWTITDAVEGAIDEKIDSVSDWKKYPWNDPKIFKFQPDMGDKNVKCVAIKKSTQPLVWLNVRNVAFPPGSVGATRFEWGVFRAVDDGLAYQGTQKPYFQEWFLKGRYFKGRLIFRLIPVRPEWRKKPKAKLQWQTWLAASTPKGQLPYLLSPRGRTRK
;
A
#
# COMPACT_ATOMS: atom_id res chain seq x y z
N GLU A 1 18.93 -14.67 8.68
CA GLU A 1 18.27 -16.00 8.80
C GLU A 1 16.90 -16.06 8.12
N ILE A 2 15.92 -15.22 8.47
CA ILE A 2 14.54 -15.29 7.89
C ILE A 2 14.49 -15.11 6.36
N ASP A 3 15.48 -14.44 5.74
CA ASP A 3 15.53 -14.21 4.28
C ASP A 3 15.78 -15.47 3.46
N HIS A 4 16.14 -16.59 4.10
CA HIS A 4 16.39 -17.88 3.43
C HIS A 4 15.21 -18.84 3.50
N LEU A 5 14.11 -18.48 4.18
CA LEU A 5 12.95 -19.36 4.34
C LEU A 5 12.18 -19.49 3.01
N GLY A 6 12.32 -20.67 2.42
CA GLY A 6 11.77 -21.10 1.14
C GLY A 6 10.29 -21.41 1.19
N SER A 7 9.76 -21.91 2.31
CA SER A 7 8.36 -22.34 2.43
C SER A 7 7.56 -21.68 3.57
N LEU A 8 6.23 -21.85 3.54
CA LEU A 8 5.34 -21.39 4.62
C LEU A 8 5.60 -22.16 5.91
N GLU A 9 5.85 -23.45 5.81
CA GLU A 9 6.17 -24.33 6.93
C GLU A 9 7.47 -23.89 7.63
N GLU A 10 8.51 -23.56 6.84
CA GLU A 10 9.77 -23.03 7.38
C GLU A 10 9.58 -21.67 8.07
N TYR A 11 8.68 -20.82 7.54
CA TYR A 11 8.33 -19.55 8.20
C TYR A 11 7.57 -19.78 9.51
N LEU A 12 6.57 -20.65 9.51
CA LEU A 12 5.78 -20.97 10.70
C LEU A 12 6.65 -21.61 11.78
N ALA A 13 7.53 -22.55 11.42
CA ALA A 13 8.49 -23.15 12.36
C ALA A 13 9.44 -22.12 12.97
N PHE A 14 9.98 -21.20 12.15
CA PHE A 14 10.82 -20.12 12.66
C PHE A 14 10.06 -19.21 13.63
N VAL A 15 8.82 -18.84 13.30
CA VAL A 15 7.98 -17.98 14.16
C VAL A 15 7.65 -18.68 15.47
N GLN A 16 7.31 -19.97 15.43
CA GLN A 16 7.02 -20.78 16.62
C GLN A 16 8.25 -20.88 17.54
N GLU A 17 9.41 -21.21 16.98
CA GLU A 17 10.66 -21.38 17.73
C GLU A 17 11.12 -20.09 18.44
N HIS A 18 10.90 -18.93 17.82
CA HIS A 18 11.50 -17.68 18.28
C HIS A 18 10.50 -16.71 18.95
N PHE A 19 9.18 -16.91 18.77
CA PHE A 19 8.18 -15.91 19.17
C PHE A 19 6.97 -16.46 19.96
N ASP A 20 6.98 -17.74 20.35
CA ASP A 20 5.95 -18.37 21.20
C ASP A 20 4.53 -18.12 20.64
N LEU A 21 4.37 -18.49 19.38
CA LEU A 21 3.18 -18.32 18.58
C LEU A 21 2.78 -19.65 17.96
N GLU A 22 1.54 -20.06 18.20
CA GLU A 22 1.01 -21.32 17.66
C GLU A 22 0.69 -21.18 16.16
N PRO A 23 1.14 -22.10 15.29
CA PRO A 23 0.93 -22.03 13.84
C PRO A 23 -0.53 -21.89 13.40
N ASP A 24 -1.45 -22.51 14.16
CA ASP A 24 -2.88 -22.49 13.86
C ASP A 24 -3.50 -21.09 14.05
N GLU A 25 -3.01 -20.29 14.99
CA GLU A 25 -3.44 -18.89 15.17
C GLU A 25 -2.99 -18.02 13.98
N ILE A 26 -1.85 -18.34 13.37
CA ILE A 26 -1.30 -17.62 12.21
C ILE A 26 -2.07 -17.97 10.93
N LEU A 27 -2.42 -19.26 10.74
CA LEU A 27 -3.15 -19.73 9.56
C LEU A 27 -4.58 -19.18 9.52
N LEU A 28 -5.29 -19.16 10.66
CA LEU A 28 -6.65 -18.64 10.74
C LEU A 28 -6.74 -17.16 10.29
N GLU A 29 -5.75 -16.35 10.68
CA GLU A 29 -5.69 -14.93 10.32
C GLU A 29 -5.35 -14.70 8.82
N LEU A 30 -4.67 -15.66 8.19
CA LEU A 30 -4.35 -15.63 6.76
C LEU A 30 -5.57 -16.02 5.88
N GLU A 31 -6.43 -16.91 6.36
CA GLU A 31 -7.57 -17.46 5.60
C GLU A 31 -8.83 -16.58 5.68
N GLU A 32 -9.09 -15.87 6.79
CA GLU A 32 -10.30 -15.05 6.99
C GLU A 32 -10.45 -13.83 6.05
N LYS A 33 -9.47 -13.51 5.18
CA LYS A 33 -9.44 -12.26 4.39
C LYS A 33 -9.63 -12.42 2.87
N LEU A 34 -10.24 -13.51 2.42
CA LEU A 34 -10.47 -13.79 1.00
C LEU A 34 -11.97 -13.90 0.64
N GLU A 35 -12.76 -12.87 0.93
CA GLU A 35 -14.08 -12.74 0.29
C GLU A 35 -13.94 -12.23 -1.15
N LYS A 36 -14.55 -12.97 -2.09
CA LYS A 36 -14.65 -12.57 -3.49
C LYS A 36 -15.69 -11.47 -3.61
N ILE A 37 -15.25 -10.29 -4.04
CA ILE A 37 -16.12 -9.16 -4.36
C ILE A 37 -16.41 -9.22 -5.85
N GLU A 38 -17.69 -9.32 -6.21
CA GLU A 38 -18.16 -9.16 -7.59
C GLU A 38 -17.79 -7.76 -8.12
N PRO A 39 -17.37 -7.62 -9.38
CA PRO A 39 -16.96 -6.34 -9.93
C PRO A 39 -18.18 -5.40 -10.06
N ILE A 40 -18.23 -4.41 -9.16
CA ILE A 40 -19.24 -3.34 -9.17
C ILE A 40 -19.08 -2.44 -10.41
N THR A 41 -20.19 -2.01 -11.00
CA THR A 41 -20.18 -1.16 -12.19
C THR A 41 -19.83 0.29 -11.88
N TRP A 42 -19.51 1.06 -12.92
CA TRP A 42 -19.07 2.45 -12.78
C TRP A 42 -20.17 3.36 -12.25
N GLU A 43 -21.40 3.17 -12.74
CA GLU A 43 -22.59 3.89 -12.30
C GLU A 43 -22.92 3.56 -10.84
N GLU A 44 -22.72 2.31 -10.42
CA GLU A 44 -22.99 1.85 -9.06
C GLU A 44 -21.98 2.43 -8.04
N VAL A 45 -20.69 2.51 -8.37
CA VAL A 45 -19.70 3.17 -7.50
C VAL A 45 -20.02 4.64 -7.31
N LEU A 46 -20.36 5.35 -8.39
CA LEU A 46 -20.68 6.78 -8.32
C LEU A 46 -21.99 7.05 -7.58
N ALA A 47 -22.98 6.16 -7.72
CA ALA A 47 -24.26 6.23 -7.03
C ALA A 47 -24.17 5.83 -5.54
N GLN A 48 -23.39 4.81 -5.21
CA GLN A 48 -23.28 4.26 -3.85
C GLN A 48 -22.45 5.16 -2.91
N ASP A 49 -21.47 5.89 -3.44
CA ASP A 49 -20.59 6.77 -2.65
C ASP A 49 -21.09 8.23 -2.56
N GLY A 50 -22.27 8.55 -3.11
CA GLY A 50 -22.80 9.92 -3.13
C GLY A 50 -21.97 10.89 -3.99
N MET A 51 -21.27 10.34 -4.98
CA MET A 51 -20.30 11.04 -5.84
C MET A 51 -20.89 11.51 -7.17
N GLY A 52 -22.16 11.19 -7.44
CA GLY A 52 -22.90 11.68 -8.61
C GLY A 52 -23.07 13.20 -8.59
N GLY A 53 -22.66 13.86 -9.67
CA GLY A 53 -22.93 15.30 -9.90
C GLY A 53 -21.67 16.16 -10.00
N ALA A 54 -20.82 16.22 -8.99
CA ALA A 54 -19.66 17.13 -9.00
C ALA A 54 -18.43 16.58 -9.76
N TRP A 55 -18.38 15.26 -9.97
CA TRP A 55 -17.19 14.58 -10.49
C TRP A 55 -17.34 14.05 -11.91
N GLU A 56 -18.55 14.03 -12.48
CA GLU A 56 -18.78 13.42 -13.80
C GLU A 56 -17.95 14.09 -14.91
N GLU A 57 -17.91 15.43 -14.95
CA GLU A 57 -17.14 16.16 -15.96
C GLU A 57 -15.61 16.06 -15.76
N GLU A 58 -15.14 16.08 -14.52
CA GLU A 58 -13.72 15.94 -14.16
C GLU A 58 -13.22 14.51 -14.39
N LEU A 59 -14.04 13.50 -14.10
CA LEU A 59 -13.74 12.08 -14.32
C LEU A 59 -13.85 11.70 -15.80
N ALA A 60 -14.77 12.31 -16.57
CA ALA A 60 -14.90 12.08 -18.01
C ALA A 60 -13.63 12.50 -18.79
N LYS A 61 -12.87 13.46 -18.27
CA LYS A 61 -11.56 13.87 -18.82
C LYS A 61 -10.45 12.86 -18.51
N LYS A 62 -10.65 11.97 -17.54
CA LYS A 62 -9.65 10.97 -17.13
C LYS A 62 -9.78 9.71 -17.97
N ARG A 63 -8.64 9.05 -18.16
CA ARG A 63 -8.59 7.73 -18.79
C ARG A 63 -9.47 6.76 -18.00
N ARG A 64 -10.23 5.91 -18.70
CA ARG A 64 -11.03 4.88 -18.03
C ARG A 64 -10.10 3.96 -17.23
N PRO A 65 -10.39 3.65 -15.96
CA PRO A 65 -9.53 2.79 -15.14
C PRO A 65 -9.20 1.42 -15.77
N GLN A 66 -10.13 0.88 -16.55
CA GLN A 66 -10.00 -0.36 -17.30
C GLN A 66 -8.92 -0.27 -18.39
N ASP A 67 -8.69 0.91 -18.96
CA ASP A 67 -7.73 1.11 -20.04
C ASP A 67 -6.29 1.20 -19.52
N TYR A 68 -6.05 1.44 -18.22
CA TYR A 68 -4.70 1.43 -17.67
C TYR A 68 -4.06 0.04 -17.82
N PRO A 69 -2.75 -0.06 -18.12
CA PRO A 69 -2.10 -1.37 -18.19
C PRO A 69 -2.13 -2.08 -16.84
N LYS A 70 -2.14 -3.42 -16.87
CA LYS A 70 -1.91 -4.23 -15.66
C LYS A 70 -0.57 -3.85 -15.03
N GLY A 71 -0.56 -3.74 -13.71
CA GLY A 71 0.59 -3.27 -12.95
C GLY A 71 0.70 -1.75 -12.88
N THR A 72 -0.21 -0.96 -13.47
CA THR A 72 -0.25 0.47 -13.15
C THR A 72 -0.36 0.65 -11.65
N PHE A 73 0.57 1.38 -11.05
CA PHE A 73 0.47 1.75 -9.66
C PHE A 73 0.31 3.25 -9.50
N HIS A 74 -0.20 3.64 -8.34
CA HIS A 74 -0.11 4.99 -7.85
C HIS A 74 0.08 5.01 -6.34
N ILE A 75 0.69 6.09 -5.87
CA ILE A 75 0.91 6.40 -4.47
C ILE A 75 0.27 7.75 -4.19
N ASP A 76 -0.62 7.80 -3.21
CA ASP A 76 -1.22 9.04 -2.72
C ASP A 76 -0.87 9.24 -1.26
N ASP A 77 -0.69 10.50 -0.85
CA ASP A 77 -0.88 10.88 0.54
C ASP A 77 -2.38 11.02 0.81
N HIS A 78 -2.83 10.44 1.91
CA HIS A 78 -4.23 10.46 2.31
C HIS A 78 -4.34 10.97 3.75
N ALA A 79 -4.75 12.23 3.87
CA ALA A 79 -4.97 12.90 5.15
C ALA A 79 -6.41 12.77 5.63
N ARG A 80 -6.53 12.64 6.96
CA ARG A 80 -7.79 12.68 7.70
C ARG A 80 -7.56 13.50 8.98
N GLY A 81 -7.95 14.77 8.96
CA GLY A 81 -7.65 15.73 10.03
C GLY A 81 -6.14 15.98 10.14
N LYS A 82 -5.56 15.70 11.31
CA LYS A 82 -4.11 15.86 11.59
C LYS A 82 -3.27 14.58 11.36
N SER A 83 -3.87 13.57 10.74
CA SER A 83 -3.21 12.29 10.44
C SER A 83 -3.09 12.11 8.94
N SER A 84 -1.99 11.51 8.49
CA SER A 84 -1.80 11.09 7.12
C SER A 84 -1.20 9.68 7.06
N HIS A 85 -1.43 9.02 5.93
CA HIS A 85 -0.75 7.80 5.52
C HIS A 85 -0.59 7.81 4.01
N LYS A 86 0.36 7.02 3.50
CA LYS A 86 0.44 6.77 2.06
C LYS A 86 -0.40 5.57 1.67
N ASP A 87 -1.15 5.70 0.60
CA ASP A 87 -1.84 4.58 -0.02
C ASP A 87 -1.14 4.21 -1.32
N ILE A 88 -0.64 2.98 -1.42
CA ILE A 88 -0.20 2.42 -2.70
C ILE A 88 -1.28 1.48 -3.24
N ARG A 89 -1.65 1.69 -4.49
CA ARG A 89 -2.61 0.86 -5.22
C ARG A 89 -1.98 0.39 -6.51
N ILE A 90 -2.12 -0.88 -6.82
CA ILE A 90 -1.56 -1.54 -7.99
C ILE A 90 -2.70 -2.22 -8.72
N LYS A 91 -2.87 -1.83 -9.98
CA LYS A 91 -3.86 -2.40 -10.87
C LYS A 91 -3.53 -3.86 -11.15
N MET A 92 -4.45 -4.73 -10.75
CA MET A 92 -4.52 -6.11 -11.23
C MET A 92 -5.50 -6.17 -12.40
N ASN A 93 -6.10 -7.32 -12.70
CA ASN A 93 -6.95 -7.44 -13.88
C ASN A 93 -8.15 -6.47 -13.79
N ASP A 94 -9.05 -6.74 -12.85
CA ASP A 94 -10.36 -6.08 -12.65
C ASP A 94 -10.47 -5.34 -11.30
N HIS A 95 -9.43 -5.37 -10.49
CA HIS A 95 -9.39 -4.75 -9.17
C HIS A 95 -8.03 -4.13 -8.87
N LEU A 96 -7.96 -3.39 -7.77
CA LEU A 96 -6.72 -2.86 -7.21
C LEU A 96 -6.29 -3.69 -6.01
N TYR A 97 -5.02 -4.06 -6.02
CA TYR A 97 -4.29 -4.59 -4.89
C TYR A 97 -3.55 -3.45 -4.21
N GLY A 98 -3.62 -3.32 -2.88
CA GLY A 98 -3.03 -2.14 -2.25
C GLY A 98 -2.68 -2.29 -0.78
N TRP A 99 -1.94 -1.29 -0.31
CA TRP A 99 -1.47 -1.18 1.06
C TRP A 99 -1.66 0.24 1.56
N THR A 100 -2.05 0.34 2.83
CA THR A 100 -1.95 1.56 3.62
C THR A 100 -0.58 1.54 4.31
N ILE A 101 0.26 2.54 4.10
CA ILE A 101 1.58 2.68 4.69
C ILE A 101 1.52 3.80 5.73
N THR A 102 1.68 3.46 7.01
CA THR A 102 1.67 4.46 8.08
C THR A 102 3.04 5.10 8.20
N ASP A 103 3.23 6.18 7.47
CA ASP A 103 4.52 6.82 7.30
C ASP A 103 4.61 8.20 7.97
N ALA A 104 3.50 8.83 8.32
CA ALA A 104 3.50 10.10 9.03
C ALA A 104 4.29 10.02 10.36
N VAL A 105 5.16 11.01 10.58
CA VAL A 105 5.86 11.23 11.84
C VAL A 105 4.87 11.81 12.85
N GLU A 106 4.84 11.24 14.07
CA GLU A 106 3.92 11.65 15.13
C GLU A 106 4.09 13.14 15.43
N GLY A 107 3.01 13.92 15.33
CA GLY A 107 3.01 15.35 15.59
C GLY A 107 3.56 16.25 14.47
N ALA A 108 4.06 15.69 13.36
CA ALA A 108 4.61 16.50 12.27
C ALA A 108 3.55 17.21 11.42
N ILE A 109 2.31 16.71 11.42
CA ILE A 109 1.13 17.39 10.88
C ILE A 109 0.40 18.02 12.06
N ASP A 110 0.60 19.32 12.23
CA ASP A 110 0.15 20.11 13.37
C ASP A 110 -1.22 20.78 13.15
N GLU A 111 -1.62 20.97 11.89
CA GLU A 111 -2.91 21.50 11.49
C GLU A 111 -3.77 20.45 10.77
N LYS A 112 -5.08 20.70 10.70
CA LYS A 112 -5.99 19.85 9.92
C LYS A 112 -5.78 20.09 8.43
N ILE A 113 -5.82 19.02 7.65
CA ILE A 113 -5.80 19.05 6.20
C ILE A 113 -7.23 18.80 5.72
N ASP A 114 -7.93 19.88 5.36
CA ASP A 114 -9.33 19.83 4.91
C ASP A 114 -9.47 20.08 3.40
N SER A 115 -8.39 20.51 2.74
CA SER A 115 -8.33 20.79 1.32
C SER A 115 -7.02 20.33 0.66
N VAL A 116 -7.04 20.15 -0.66
CA VAL A 116 -5.85 19.78 -1.43
C VAL A 116 -4.77 20.87 -1.32
N SER A 117 -5.15 22.14 -1.17
CA SER A 117 -4.20 23.25 -1.01
C SER A 117 -3.41 23.21 0.29
N ASP A 118 -3.96 22.61 1.36
CA ASP A 118 -3.30 22.56 2.68
C ASP A 118 -2.02 21.73 2.63
N TRP A 119 -1.95 20.77 1.70
CA TRP A 119 -0.76 19.98 1.43
C TRP A 119 0.48 20.80 1.08
N LYS A 120 0.34 22.06 0.65
CA LYS A 120 1.47 22.96 0.39
C LYS A 120 2.36 23.14 1.64
N LYS A 121 1.79 23.04 2.85
CA LYS A 121 2.52 23.15 4.12
C LYS A 121 3.37 21.93 4.44
N TYR A 122 3.03 20.76 3.88
CA TYR A 122 3.63 19.47 4.24
C TYR A 122 4.22 18.78 3.02
N PRO A 123 5.45 19.12 2.59
CA PRO A 123 6.09 18.49 1.45
C PRO A 123 6.14 16.96 1.60
N TRP A 124 5.67 16.23 0.57
CA TRP A 124 5.55 14.77 0.61
C TRP A 124 6.90 14.06 0.81
N ASN A 125 7.99 14.72 0.43
CA ASN A 125 9.36 14.22 0.44
C ASN A 125 10.18 14.70 1.65
N ASP A 126 9.56 15.35 2.65
CA ASP A 126 10.27 15.74 3.86
C ASP A 126 10.33 14.56 4.85
N PRO A 127 11.51 14.01 5.16
CA PRO A 127 11.66 12.89 6.10
C PRO A 127 11.28 13.25 7.54
N LYS A 128 11.18 14.54 7.89
CA LYS A 128 10.68 14.99 9.20
C LYS A 128 9.17 14.85 9.31
N ILE A 129 8.47 14.74 8.18
CA ILE A 129 7.01 14.62 8.11
C ILE A 129 6.61 13.20 7.72
N PHE A 130 7.28 12.61 6.74
CA PHE A 130 6.95 11.31 6.16
C PHE A 130 8.16 10.37 6.15
N LYS A 131 8.03 9.20 6.76
CA LYS A 131 9.10 8.19 6.83
C LYS A 131 9.28 7.43 5.50
N PHE A 132 8.23 7.29 4.71
CA PHE A 132 8.25 6.49 3.49
C PHE A 132 8.74 7.33 2.31
N GLN A 133 10.03 7.20 2.01
CA GLN A 133 10.75 8.01 1.05
C GLN A 133 11.35 7.16 -0.09
N PRO A 134 11.57 7.74 -1.29
CA PRO A 134 12.23 7.03 -2.39
C PRO A 134 13.63 6.50 -2.05
N ASP A 135 14.32 7.12 -1.10
CA ASP A 135 15.70 6.82 -0.70
C ASP A 135 15.81 6.05 0.63
N MET A 136 14.72 5.42 1.11
CA MET A 136 14.68 4.68 2.38
C MET A 136 15.74 3.59 2.51
N GLY A 137 16.11 3.01 1.38
CA GLY A 137 16.99 1.84 1.33
C GLY A 137 18.36 2.08 1.96
N ASP A 138 18.87 3.31 1.90
CA ASP A 138 20.18 3.66 2.44
C ASP A 138 20.12 3.92 3.95
N LYS A 139 18.91 4.02 4.52
CA LYS A 139 18.67 4.52 5.88
C LYS A 139 18.14 3.46 6.84
N ASN A 140 17.96 2.22 6.40
CA ASN A 140 17.36 1.12 7.17
C ASN A 140 16.01 1.51 7.83
N VAL A 141 15.24 2.37 7.16
CA VAL A 141 13.93 2.83 7.63
C VAL A 141 12.86 1.83 7.19
N LYS A 142 11.92 1.52 8.08
CA LYS A 142 10.75 0.68 7.78
C LYS A 142 9.49 1.37 8.27
N CYS A 143 8.41 1.22 7.50
CA CYS A 143 7.08 1.70 7.87
C CYS A 143 6.18 0.52 8.18
N VAL A 144 5.19 0.71 9.05
CA VAL A 144 4.11 -0.28 9.20
C VAL A 144 3.21 -0.17 7.97
N ALA A 145 2.79 -1.33 7.46
CA ALA A 145 1.87 -1.43 6.35
C ALA A 145 0.64 -2.23 6.78
N ILE A 146 -0.51 -1.91 6.18
CA ILE A 146 -1.77 -2.62 6.41
C ILE A 146 -2.34 -2.95 5.04
N LYS A 147 -2.53 -4.24 4.79
CA LYS A 147 -3.08 -4.73 3.51
C LYS A 147 -4.50 -4.19 3.37
N LYS A 148 -4.79 -3.56 2.24
CA LYS A 148 -6.17 -3.15 1.91
C LYS A 148 -6.94 -4.37 1.42
N SER A 149 -8.26 -4.34 1.59
CA SER A 149 -9.15 -5.19 0.82
C SER A 149 -8.98 -4.91 -0.68
N THR A 150 -9.46 -5.82 -1.52
CA THR A 150 -9.59 -5.55 -2.95
C THR A 150 -10.42 -4.28 -3.16
N GLN A 151 -9.93 -3.38 -4.00
CA GLN A 151 -10.62 -2.10 -4.27
C GLN A 151 -11.04 -2.00 -5.74
N PRO A 152 -12.12 -1.28 -6.06
CA PRO A 152 -12.54 -1.06 -7.43
C PRO A 152 -11.53 -0.19 -8.19
N LEU A 153 -11.47 -0.37 -9.52
CA LEU A 153 -10.50 0.34 -10.37
C LEU A 153 -10.64 1.87 -10.31
N VAL A 154 -11.81 2.40 -9.94
CA VAL A 154 -12.08 3.86 -9.80
C VAL A 154 -11.02 4.59 -9.00
N TRP A 155 -10.45 3.93 -7.99
CA TRP A 155 -9.49 4.55 -7.09
C TRP A 155 -8.19 4.96 -7.81
N LEU A 156 -7.88 4.43 -9.01
CA LEU A 156 -6.76 4.89 -9.84
C LEU A 156 -6.87 6.37 -10.23
N ASN A 157 -8.10 6.87 -10.33
CA ASN A 157 -8.43 8.23 -10.76
C ASN A 157 -8.67 9.19 -9.59
N VAL A 158 -8.76 8.68 -8.35
CA VAL A 158 -8.90 9.48 -7.12
C VAL A 158 -7.56 10.13 -6.81
N ARG A 159 -7.38 11.37 -7.27
CA ARG A 159 -6.10 12.10 -7.20
C ARG A 159 -6.35 13.59 -7.03
N ASN A 160 -5.62 14.20 -6.09
CA ASN A 160 -5.72 15.64 -5.80
C ASN A 160 -7.18 16.06 -5.56
N VAL A 161 -7.84 15.35 -4.65
CA VAL A 161 -9.27 15.47 -4.34
C VAL A 161 -9.49 15.49 -2.83
N ALA A 162 -10.51 16.22 -2.38
CA ALA A 162 -11.00 16.19 -1.01
C ALA A 162 -12.43 15.63 -0.96
N PHE A 163 -12.69 14.77 0.01
CA PHE A 163 -13.98 14.16 0.28
C PHE A 163 -14.56 14.67 1.61
N PRO A 164 -15.84 15.05 1.66
CA PRO A 164 -16.45 15.61 2.86
C PRO A 164 -16.58 14.55 3.98
N PRO A 165 -16.62 14.96 5.26
CA PRO A 165 -16.85 14.04 6.37
C PRO A 165 -18.09 13.15 6.15
N GLY A 166 -17.96 11.87 6.48
CA GLY A 166 -19.01 10.85 6.34
C GLY A 166 -19.04 10.15 4.98
N SER A 167 -18.31 10.65 3.98
CA SER A 167 -18.17 9.98 2.68
C SER A 167 -17.08 8.89 2.68
N VAL A 168 -17.08 8.03 1.66
CA VAL A 168 -16.04 7.02 1.48
C VAL A 168 -14.70 7.70 1.19
N GLY A 169 -13.68 7.35 1.99
CA GLY A 169 -12.38 8.02 1.97
C GLY A 169 -12.23 9.06 3.07
N ALA A 170 -13.31 9.62 3.61
CA ALA A 170 -13.26 10.50 4.77
C ALA A 170 -13.45 9.71 6.10
N THR A 171 -13.37 10.41 7.23
CA THR A 171 -13.89 9.86 8.50
C THR A 171 -15.28 10.45 8.75
N ARG A 172 -15.97 10.01 9.82
CA ARG A 172 -17.24 10.59 10.23
C ARG A 172 -17.17 12.11 10.50
N PHE A 173 -16.03 12.63 10.91
CA PHE A 173 -15.90 14.02 11.40
C PHE A 173 -14.84 14.86 10.67
N GLU A 174 -13.94 14.22 9.93
CA GLU A 174 -12.81 14.87 9.25
C GLU A 174 -12.85 14.55 7.76
N TRP A 175 -12.46 15.53 6.94
CA TRP A 175 -12.31 15.39 5.49
C TRP A 175 -11.31 14.28 5.14
N GLY A 176 -11.51 13.63 4.00
CA GLY A 176 -10.56 12.72 3.38
C GLY A 176 -9.85 13.41 2.23
N VAL A 177 -8.59 13.82 2.42
CA VAL A 177 -7.88 14.61 1.41
C VAL A 177 -6.75 13.80 0.79
N PHE A 178 -6.83 13.60 -0.52
CA PHE A 178 -5.87 12.86 -1.32
C PHE A 178 -4.96 13.81 -2.11
N ARG A 179 -3.65 13.63 -1.99
CA ARG A 179 -2.64 14.23 -2.87
C ARG A 179 -1.90 13.14 -3.62
N ALA A 180 -1.86 13.25 -4.95
CA ALA A 180 -1.06 12.35 -5.77
C ALA A 180 0.43 12.59 -5.52
N VAL A 181 1.17 11.51 -5.21
CA VAL A 181 2.62 11.55 -4.94
C VAL A 181 3.39 11.01 -6.13
N ASP A 182 3.04 9.81 -6.60
CA ASP A 182 3.73 9.17 -7.71
C ASP A 182 2.83 8.16 -8.44
N ASP A 183 3.19 7.82 -9.66
CA ASP A 183 2.59 6.74 -10.43
C ASP A 183 3.57 6.12 -11.42
N GLY A 184 3.19 4.95 -11.94
CA GLY A 184 3.98 4.27 -12.94
C GLY A 184 3.56 2.82 -13.11
N LEU A 185 4.55 1.95 -13.37
CA LEU A 185 4.35 0.51 -13.47
C LEU A 185 5.02 -0.21 -12.30
N ALA A 186 4.31 -1.18 -11.74
CA ALA A 186 4.76 -2.08 -10.71
C ALA A 186 4.77 -3.50 -11.30
N TYR A 187 5.93 -4.15 -11.24
CA TYR A 187 6.09 -5.53 -11.67
C TYR A 187 6.09 -6.42 -10.45
N GLN A 188 5.23 -7.43 -10.46
CA GLN A 188 5.13 -8.39 -9.37
C GLN A 188 6.44 -9.18 -9.25
N GLY A 189 6.99 -9.26 -8.05
CA GLY A 189 8.08 -10.15 -7.68
C GLY A 189 7.55 -11.37 -6.93
N THR A 190 8.26 -11.76 -5.89
CA THR A 190 7.85 -12.84 -4.98
C THR A 190 6.53 -12.52 -4.27
N GLN A 191 5.58 -13.47 -4.22
CA GLN A 191 4.31 -13.34 -3.48
C GLN A 191 4.08 -14.56 -2.58
N LYS A 192 4.59 -14.51 -1.36
CA LYS A 192 4.35 -15.50 -0.30
C LYS A 192 3.38 -14.91 0.74
N PRO A 193 2.70 -15.74 1.55
CA PRO A 193 1.79 -15.26 2.60
C PRO A 193 2.43 -14.25 3.57
N TYR A 194 3.73 -14.36 3.83
CA TYR A 194 4.50 -13.54 4.76
C TYR A 194 5.49 -12.58 4.08
N PHE A 195 5.59 -12.59 2.74
CA PHE A 195 6.55 -11.77 1.99
C PHE A 195 6.02 -11.42 0.61
N GLN A 196 5.91 -10.14 0.31
CA GLN A 196 5.50 -9.66 -1.01
C GLN A 196 6.48 -8.64 -1.54
N GLU A 197 6.72 -8.71 -2.83
CA GLU A 197 7.74 -7.92 -3.50
C GLU A 197 7.19 -7.34 -4.79
N TRP A 198 7.49 -6.06 -5.01
CA TRP A 198 7.11 -5.31 -6.18
C TRP A 198 8.29 -4.51 -6.69
N PHE A 199 8.44 -4.42 -8.00
CA PHE A 199 9.46 -3.61 -8.65
C PHE A 199 8.79 -2.39 -9.26
N LEU A 200 8.97 -1.22 -8.63
CA LEU A 200 8.37 0.03 -9.05
C LEU A 200 9.21 0.71 -10.12
N LYS A 201 8.50 1.27 -11.10
CA LYS A 201 9.01 2.14 -12.15
C LYS A 201 8.11 3.37 -12.21
N GLY A 202 8.19 4.21 -11.18
CA GLY A 202 7.52 5.51 -11.13
C GLY A 202 8.42 6.67 -11.50
N ARG A 203 7.93 7.90 -11.29
CA ARG A 203 8.73 9.12 -11.43
C ARG A 203 9.73 9.24 -10.28
N TYR A 204 9.28 9.00 -9.05
CA TYR A 204 10.07 9.16 -7.83
C TYR A 204 10.41 7.82 -7.19
N PHE A 205 9.41 6.97 -6.96
CA PHE A 205 9.54 5.66 -6.36
C PHE A 205 9.95 4.65 -7.43
N LYS A 206 11.21 4.22 -7.34
CA LYS A 206 11.84 3.26 -8.25
C LYS A 206 12.54 2.17 -7.47
N GLY A 207 12.61 0.97 -8.06
CA GLY A 207 13.32 -0.16 -7.46
C GLY A 207 12.39 -1.09 -6.68
N ARG A 208 12.93 -1.76 -5.66
CA ARG A 208 12.30 -2.91 -5.03
C ARG A 208 11.55 -2.51 -3.77
N LEU A 209 10.22 -2.53 -3.83
CA LEU A 209 9.32 -2.37 -2.71
C LEU A 209 9.03 -3.72 -2.06
N ILE A 210 9.30 -3.83 -0.77
CA ILE A 210 9.09 -5.05 0.00
C ILE A 210 7.96 -4.81 1.00
N PHE A 211 7.09 -5.80 1.16
CA PHE A 211 6.21 -5.97 2.31
C PHE A 211 6.59 -7.29 2.98
N ARG A 212 6.79 -7.27 4.29
CA ARG A 212 7.13 -8.46 5.06
C ARG A 212 6.33 -8.53 6.33
N LEU A 213 5.73 -9.69 6.59
CA LEU A 213 5.10 -10.00 7.86
C LEU A 213 6.19 -10.40 8.85
N ILE A 214 6.32 -9.63 9.93
CA ILE A 214 7.28 -9.91 10.99
C ILE A 214 6.57 -10.01 12.34
N PRO A 215 7.12 -10.78 13.27
CA PRO A 215 6.62 -10.80 14.63
C PRO A 215 6.79 -9.45 15.31
N VAL A 216 5.79 -9.11 16.11
CA VAL A 216 5.73 -7.92 16.92
C VAL A 216 6.76 -8.02 18.01
N ARG A 217 7.61 -7.00 18.10
CA ARG A 217 8.69 -7.02 19.09
C ARG A 217 8.21 -6.49 20.44
N PRO A 218 8.72 -7.03 21.57
CA PRO A 218 8.30 -6.61 22.90
C PRO A 218 8.47 -5.11 23.18
N GLU A 219 9.48 -4.48 22.57
CA GLU A 219 9.80 -3.06 22.76
C GLU A 219 8.86 -2.09 22.01
N TRP A 220 7.96 -2.58 21.15
CA TRP A 220 7.08 -1.70 20.38
C TRP A 220 5.99 -1.06 21.25
N ARG A 221 5.83 0.26 21.12
CA ARG A 221 4.83 1.05 21.86
C ARG A 221 3.37 0.68 21.52
N LYS A 222 3.09 0.40 20.25
CA LYS A 222 1.75 0.00 19.76
C LYS A 222 1.84 -1.38 19.13
N LYS A 223 1.22 -2.36 19.78
CA LYS A 223 1.24 -3.77 19.37
C LYS A 223 -0.12 -4.16 18.77
N PRO A 224 -0.18 -4.71 17.56
CA PRO A 224 -1.41 -5.32 17.06
C PRO A 224 -1.74 -6.58 17.86
N LYS A 225 -3.02 -6.97 17.90
CA LYS A 225 -3.47 -8.19 18.58
C LYS A 225 -2.84 -9.45 18.00
N ALA A 226 -2.70 -9.47 16.67
CA ALA A 226 -2.18 -10.55 15.85
C ALA A 226 -0.77 -11.07 16.20
N LYS A 227 -0.02 -10.43 17.12
CA LYS A 227 1.43 -10.61 17.36
C LYS A 227 2.31 -10.61 16.09
N LEU A 228 1.76 -10.40 14.91
CA LEU A 228 2.41 -10.23 13.62
C LEU A 228 2.05 -8.84 13.07
N GLN A 229 2.97 -8.25 12.30
CA GLN A 229 2.79 -6.96 11.67
C GLN A 229 3.50 -6.89 10.33
N TRP A 230 2.81 -6.37 9.33
CA TRP A 230 3.41 -6.05 8.04
C TRP A 230 4.28 -4.80 8.16
N GLN A 231 5.53 -4.92 7.71
CA GLN A 231 6.43 -3.80 7.50
C GLN A 231 6.74 -3.65 6.03
N THR A 232 6.99 -2.41 5.61
CA THR A 232 7.34 -2.06 4.24
C THR A 232 8.51 -1.10 4.17
N TRP A 233 9.32 -1.25 3.12
CA TRP A 233 10.43 -0.37 2.80
C TRP A 233 10.82 -0.51 1.32
N LEU A 234 11.47 0.53 0.78
CA LEU A 234 12.21 0.43 -0.47
C LEU A 234 13.63 -0.05 -0.19
N ALA A 235 14.11 -1.03 -0.96
CA ALA A 235 15.50 -1.48 -0.88
C ALA A 235 16.42 -0.58 -1.73
N ALA A 236 17.56 -0.17 -1.16
CA ALA A 236 18.50 0.81 -1.74
C ALA A 236 19.10 0.35 -3.05
N SER A 237 19.34 -0.95 -3.13
CA SER A 237 19.73 -1.61 -4.33
C SER A 237 18.67 -2.66 -4.64
N THR A 238 18.05 -2.52 -5.80
CA THR A 238 18.03 -3.71 -6.64
C THR A 238 19.51 -3.94 -6.96
N PRO A 239 20.19 -4.97 -6.41
CA PRO A 239 21.57 -5.27 -6.78
C PRO A 239 21.70 -5.13 -8.29
N LYS A 240 22.73 -4.44 -8.80
CA LYS A 240 22.86 -4.18 -10.25
C LYS A 240 22.61 -5.49 -11.02
N GLY A 241 21.54 -5.53 -11.81
CA GLY A 241 21.15 -6.70 -12.60
C GLY A 241 20.16 -7.68 -11.95
N GLN A 242 19.70 -7.47 -10.71
CA GLN A 242 18.64 -8.30 -10.13
C GLN A 242 17.29 -7.95 -10.77
N LEU A 243 16.91 -8.71 -11.78
CA LEU A 243 15.58 -8.65 -12.36
C LEU A 243 14.56 -9.29 -11.37
N PRO A 244 13.27 -8.89 -11.44
CA PRO A 244 12.19 -9.67 -10.83
C PRO A 244 12.40 -11.16 -11.13
N TYR A 245 12.12 -12.05 -10.16
CA TYR A 245 12.33 -13.49 -10.36
C TYR A 245 11.67 -14.01 -11.64
N LEU A 246 10.47 -13.52 -11.97
CA LEU A 246 9.74 -13.82 -13.21
C LEU A 246 10.51 -13.46 -14.49
N LEU A 247 11.39 -12.47 -14.42
CA LEU A 247 12.27 -12.04 -15.50
C LEU A 247 13.67 -12.68 -15.42
N SER A 248 13.99 -13.44 -14.38
CA SER A 248 15.25 -14.19 -14.30
C SER A 248 15.26 -15.36 -15.31
N PRO A 249 16.44 -15.81 -15.80
CA PRO A 249 16.54 -16.99 -16.65
C PRO A 249 15.84 -18.21 -16.04
N ARG A 250 15.99 -18.41 -14.72
CA ARG A 250 15.37 -19.51 -13.96
C ARG A 250 13.84 -19.44 -13.93
N GLY A 251 13.27 -18.24 -13.86
CA GLY A 251 11.82 -18.02 -13.94
C GLY A 251 11.26 -18.16 -15.36
N ARG A 252 12.11 -17.94 -16.38
CA ARG A 252 11.73 -18.08 -17.81
C ARG A 252 11.86 -19.51 -18.34
N THR A 253 12.76 -20.31 -17.77
CA THR A 253 12.85 -21.74 -18.07
C THR A 253 11.66 -22.46 -17.45
N ARG A 254 10.67 -22.81 -18.26
CA ARG A 254 9.65 -23.81 -17.90
C ARG A 254 10.38 -25.09 -17.47
N LYS A 255 10.03 -25.62 -16.29
CA LYS A 255 10.19 -27.05 -16.03
C LYS A 255 9.17 -27.82 -16.87
#